data_AF-A0A9J6GF87-F1
#
_entry.id   AF-A0A9J6GF87-F1
#
_cell.length_a   1.000
_cell.length_b   1.000
_cell.length_c   1.000
_cell.angle_alpha   90.00
_cell.angle_beta   90.00
_cell.angle_gamma   90.00
#
_symmetry.space_group_name_H-M   'P 1'
#
loop_
_entity.id
_entity.type
_entity.pdbx_description
1 polymer ?
#
loop_
_entity_poly.entity_id
_entity_poly.type
_entity_poly.pdbx_seq_one_letter_code
_entity_poly.pdbx_strand_id
1 'polypeptide(L)'
;MQPLGAGDYGDRPERIHELTCNVNRPRVIVVAAVMVSFLISAFIAIGPQSTRVAYVKAHPACKSAECTALAQAISSSVNTRIAPCQNFYRFVCDGWIKTHPARENELRRLVMRELADEVAAAQKKALISTQARGSPAPSFAA
;
A
#
# COMPACT_ATOMS: atom_id res chain seq x y z
N MET A 1 3.10 -30.14 11.55
CA MET A 1 2.15 -29.12 12.03
C MET A 1 2.71 -28.50 13.30
N GLN A 2 3.21 -27.26 13.22
CA GLN A 2 3.55 -26.45 14.40
C GLN A 2 2.42 -25.45 14.68
N PRO A 3 2.11 -25.15 15.94
CA PRO A 3 0.88 -24.46 16.31
C PRO A 3 0.99 -22.96 16.04
N LEU A 4 -0.09 -22.41 15.49
CA LEU A 4 -0.31 -20.97 15.35
C LEU A 4 -0.43 -20.37 16.75
N GLY A 5 0.66 -19.74 17.22
CA GLY A 5 0.67 -18.97 18.45
C GLY A 5 -0.28 -17.78 18.35
N ALA A 6 -1.20 -17.69 19.31
CA ALA A 6 -2.07 -16.56 19.53
C ALA A 6 -1.24 -15.28 19.74
N GLY A 7 -1.24 -14.42 18.72
CA GLY A 7 -0.66 -13.09 18.80
C GLY A 7 -1.69 -12.10 19.34
N ASP A 8 -1.44 -11.65 20.56
CA ASP A 8 -2.04 -10.50 21.23
C ASP A 8 -2.29 -9.34 20.26
N TYR A 9 -3.55 -9.15 19.85
CA TYR A 9 -3.98 -8.07 18.95
C TYR A 9 -4.27 -6.79 19.77
N GLY A 10 -3.37 -6.49 20.69
CA GLY A 10 -3.40 -5.33 21.55
C GLY A 10 -2.57 -4.20 20.96
N ASP A 11 -3.26 -3.13 20.59
CA ASP A 11 -2.77 -1.75 20.64
C ASP A 11 -1.61 -1.37 19.69
N ARG A 12 -1.96 -0.74 18.56
CA ARG A 12 -1.04 -0.37 17.48
C ARG A 12 -1.16 1.13 17.16
N PRO A 13 -0.18 1.98 17.50
CA PRO A 13 -0.06 3.32 16.92
C PRO A 13 0.99 3.33 15.82
N GLU A 14 0.49 3.15 14.60
CA GLU A 14 0.69 4.01 13.44
C GLU A 14 2.04 4.75 13.23
N ARG A 15 2.88 4.15 12.37
CA ARG A 15 4.01 4.75 11.67
C ARG A 15 3.61 5.86 10.65
N ILE A 16 2.57 6.65 10.93
CA ILE A 16 2.18 7.82 10.11
C ILE A 16 2.61 9.16 10.70
N HIS A 17 3.45 9.18 11.75
CA HIS A 17 3.95 10.44 12.31
C HIS A 17 4.89 11.24 11.38
N GLU A 18 5.38 10.65 10.28
CA GLU A 18 6.03 11.37 9.17
C GLU A 18 5.10 11.61 7.97
N LEU A 19 3.84 11.17 8.05
CA LEU A 19 2.77 11.53 7.14
C LEU A 19 1.99 12.74 7.66
N THR A 20 2.66 13.65 8.39
CA THR A 20 2.09 14.98 8.61
C THR A 20 1.98 15.63 7.25
N CYS A 21 0.77 15.55 6.69
CA CYS A 21 0.42 16.25 5.48
C CYS A 21 0.69 17.70 5.72
N ASN A 22 1.77 18.18 5.13
CA ASN A 22 2.11 19.57 5.12
C ASN A 22 1.03 20.30 4.35
N VAL A 23 -0.07 20.65 5.02
CA VAL A 23 -1.05 21.63 4.58
C VAL A 23 -0.40 23.01 4.72
N ASN A 24 0.74 23.21 4.04
CA ASN A 24 1.36 24.52 3.96
C ASN A 24 0.60 25.35 2.93
N ARG A 25 -0.48 25.98 3.39
CA ARG A 25 -0.76 27.33 2.92
C ARG A 25 0.14 28.26 3.74
N PRO A 26 1.05 29.03 3.14
CA PRO A 26 2.02 29.86 3.87
C PRO A 26 1.34 30.86 4.82
N ARG A 27 0.11 31.28 4.50
CA ARG A 27 -0.72 32.14 5.35
C ARG A 27 -1.22 31.45 6.63
N VAL A 28 -1.57 30.16 6.54
CA VAL A 28 -2.08 29.39 7.69
C VAL A 28 -0.94 29.10 8.66
N ILE A 29 0.26 28.80 8.16
CA ILE A 29 1.44 28.60 9.00
C ILE A 29 1.82 29.89 9.74
N VAL A 30 1.82 31.04 9.04
CA VAL A 30 2.15 32.32 9.67
C VAL A 30 1.10 32.71 10.72
N VAL A 31 -0.19 32.60 10.40
CA VAL A 31 -1.27 32.91 11.37
C VAL A 31 -1.23 31.95 12.56
N ALA A 32 -1.04 30.65 12.33
CA ALA A 32 -0.91 29.67 13.40
C ALA A 32 0.33 29.93 14.26
N ALA A 33 1.48 30.28 13.68
CA ALA A 33 2.70 30.61 14.42
C ALA A 33 2.54 31.87 15.29
N VAL A 34 1.85 32.90 14.79
CA VAL A 34 1.55 34.12 15.57
C VAL A 34 0.58 33.82 16.71
N MET A 35 -0.48 33.05 16.43
CA MET A 35 -1.45 32.64 17.47
C MET A 35 -0.78 31.76 18.53
N VAL A 36 0.06 30.81 18.11
CA VAL A 36 0.79 29.90 19.00
C VAL A 36 1.85 30.64 19.82
N SER A 37 2.59 31.59 19.24
CA SER A 37 3.55 32.41 20.01
C SER A 37 2.86 33.26 21.08
N PHE A 38 1.69 33.82 20.78
CA PHE A 38 0.89 34.55 21.75
C PHE A 38 0.37 33.64 22.87
N LEU A 39 -0.17 32.47 22.52
CA LEU A 39 -0.62 31.49 23.50
C LEU A 39 0.53 30.94 24.34
N ILE A 40 1.69 30.62 23.74
CA ILE A 40 2.88 30.16 24.47
C ILE A 40 3.35 31.24 25.44
N SER A 41 3.35 32.52 25.06
CA SER A 41 3.72 33.60 25.99
C SER A 41 2.77 33.68 27.19
N ALA A 42 1.47 33.39 27.00
CA ALA A 42 0.48 33.34 28.07
C ALA A 42 0.58 32.05 28.92
N PHE A 43 0.92 30.91 28.30
CA PHE A 43 1.08 29.62 28.97
C PHE A 43 2.40 29.52 29.75
N ILE A 44 3.51 30.14 29.29
CA ILE A 44 4.77 30.20 30.05
C ILE A 44 4.58 30.99 31.37
N ALA A 45 3.63 31.93 31.40
CA ALA A 45 3.32 32.71 32.59
C ALA A 45 2.49 31.95 33.65
N ILE A 46 1.74 30.88 33.30
CA ILE A 46 0.75 30.23 34.21
C ILE A 46 0.74 28.68 34.16
N GLY A 47 1.41 28.03 33.20
CA GLY A 47 1.18 26.62 32.88
C GLY A 47 1.98 25.58 33.67
N PRO A 48 1.37 24.44 34.09
CA PRO A 48 2.10 23.31 34.66
C PRO A 48 2.93 22.57 33.60
N GLN A 49 3.97 21.91 34.07
CA GLN A 49 5.04 21.39 33.23
C GLN A 49 4.63 20.13 32.45
N SER A 50 5.02 20.13 31.17
CA SER A 50 5.32 18.96 30.34
C SER A 50 4.15 18.11 29.80
N THR A 51 3.63 18.51 28.64
CA THR A 51 3.10 17.53 27.67
C THR A 51 4.27 16.70 27.13
N ARG A 52 4.58 15.56 27.75
CA ARG A 52 5.48 14.57 27.16
C ARG A 52 4.71 13.79 26.10
N VAL A 53 5.05 14.00 24.83
CA VAL A 53 4.63 13.08 23.76
C VAL A 53 5.38 11.77 23.98
N ALA A 54 4.65 10.70 24.28
CA ALA A 54 5.22 9.37 24.49
C ALA A 54 5.78 8.82 23.17
N TYR A 55 7.08 8.57 23.13
CA TYR A 55 7.77 7.97 22.00
C TYR A 55 7.48 6.46 21.93
N VAL A 56 6.90 6.00 20.82
CA VAL A 56 6.60 4.57 20.59
C VAL A 56 7.88 3.83 20.21
N LYS A 57 8.17 2.74 20.93
CA LYS A 57 9.32 1.87 20.66
C LYS A 57 9.04 1.06 19.38
N ALA A 58 9.90 1.21 18.36
CA ALA A 58 9.75 0.48 17.10
C ALA A 58 9.96 -1.03 17.29
N HIS A 59 9.04 -1.84 16.75
CA HIS A 59 9.23 -3.28 16.61
C HIS A 59 10.26 -3.58 15.51
N PRO A 60 11.12 -4.60 15.68
CA PRO A 60 12.08 -4.97 14.65
C PRO A 60 11.37 -5.42 13.37
N ALA A 61 11.86 -4.98 12.22
CA ALA A 61 11.35 -5.41 10.93
C ALA A 61 11.58 -6.92 10.71
N CYS A 62 10.61 -7.59 10.10
CA CYS A 62 10.72 -8.99 9.67
C CYS A 62 11.84 -9.16 8.64
N LYS A 63 12.61 -10.26 8.74
CA LYS A 63 13.73 -10.59 7.84
C LYS A 63 13.55 -11.92 7.10
N SER A 64 12.35 -12.49 7.10
CA SER A 64 12.10 -13.70 6.29
C SER A 64 12.20 -13.38 4.80
N ALA A 65 12.43 -14.42 3.99
CA ALA A 65 12.45 -14.29 2.53
C ALA A 65 11.12 -13.70 2.02
N GLU A 66 9.99 -14.17 2.56
CA GLU A 66 8.65 -13.68 2.21
C GLU A 66 8.47 -12.19 2.51
N CYS A 67 8.89 -11.74 3.69
CA CYS A 67 8.82 -10.33 4.07
C CYS A 67 9.69 -9.46 3.14
N THR A 68 10.86 -9.97 2.75
CA THR A 68 11.78 -9.25 1.85
C THR A 68 11.22 -9.15 0.44
N ALA A 69 10.68 -10.25 -0.09
CA ALA A 69 10.02 -10.27 -1.39
C ALA A 69 8.81 -9.33 -1.44
N LEU A 70 7.97 -9.36 -0.40
CA LEU A 70 6.84 -8.46 -0.27
C LEU A 70 7.28 -6.99 -0.18
N ALA A 71 8.31 -6.69 0.61
CA ALA A 71 8.83 -5.34 0.74
C ALA A 71 9.37 -4.81 -0.60
N GLN A 72 10.03 -5.65 -1.40
CA GLN A 72 10.48 -5.29 -2.74
C GLN A 72 9.30 -5.05 -3.69
N ALA A 73 8.28 -5.91 -3.67
CA ALA A 73 7.08 -5.76 -4.50
C ALA A 73 6.29 -4.48 -4.18
N ILE A 74 6.17 -4.11 -2.90
CA ILE A 74 5.54 -2.85 -2.50
C ILE A 74 6.41 -1.67 -2.93
N SER A 75 7.72 -1.73 -2.68
CA SER A 75 8.64 -0.64 -2.98
C SER A 75 8.75 -0.35 -4.48
N SER A 76 8.60 -1.36 -5.33
CA SER A 76 8.61 -1.18 -6.79
C SER A 76 7.39 -0.43 -7.32
N SER A 77 6.28 -0.45 -6.58
CA SER A 77 5.04 0.24 -6.96
C SER A 77 4.99 1.69 -6.44
N VAL A 78 5.73 1.98 -5.36
CA VAL A 78 5.75 3.28 -4.68
C VAL A 78 6.65 4.28 -5.42
N ASN A 79 6.14 5.49 -5.65
CA ASN A 79 6.91 6.62 -6.16
C ASN A 79 7.10 7.69 -5.08
N THR A 80 8.26 7.67 -4.43
CA THR A 80 8.62 8.60 -3.35
C THR A 80 8.82 10.05 -3.79
N ARG A 81 8.82 10.33 -5.10
CA ARG A 81 8.86 11.72 -5.62
C ARG A 81 7.52 12.45 -5.46
N ILE A 82 6.44 11.72 -5.22
CA ILE A 82 5.11 12.27 -5.04
C ILE A 82 4.82 12.26 -3.55
N ALA A 83 4.51 13.41 -2.96
CA ALA A 83 4.16 13.43 -1.55
C ALA A 83 2.88 12.60 -1.32
N PRO A 84 2.84 11.69 -0.33
CA PRO A 84 1.66 10.87 -0.03
C PRO A 84 0.43 11.73 0.26
N CYS A 85 0.65 12.93 0.77
CA CYS A 85 -0.37 13.91 1.11
C CYS A 85 -0.89 14.74 -0.06
N GLN A 86 -0.21 14.73 -1.20
CA GLN A 86 -0.68 15.41 -2.41
C GLN A 86 -1.55 14.47 -3.24
N ASN A 87 -1.10 13.24 -3.43
CA ASN A 87 -1.83 12.21 -4.15
C ASN A 87 -1.36 10.83 -3.70
N PHE A 88 -1.99 10.29 -2.67
CA PHE A 88 -1.64 8.98 -2.12
C PHE A 88 -1.70 7.88 -3.18
N TYR A 89 -2.69 7.93 -4.06
CA TYR A 89 -2.84 6.96 -5.14
C TYR A 89 -1.62 6.95 -6.07
N ARG A 90 -1.14 8.12 -6.49
CA ARG A 90 0.09 8.25 -7.29
C ARG A 90 1.34 7.92 -6.46
N PHE A 91 1.37 8.26 -5.18
CA PHE A 91 2.47 7.84 -4.32
C PHE A 91 2.59 6.31 -4.26
N VAL A 92 1.50 5.56 -4.10
CA VAL A 92 1.55 4.09 -3.95
C VAL A 92 1.55 3.29 -5.25
N CYS A 93 0.99 3.82 -6.34
CA CYS A 93 0.75 3.06 -7.57
C CYS A 93 1.52 3.57 -8.81
N ASP A 94 2.18 4.72 -8.74
CA ASP A 94 2.77 5.33 -9.94
C ASP A 94 3.98 4.55 -10.47
N GLY A 95 4.65 3.74 -9.65
CA GLY A 95 5.62 2.74 -10.10
C GLY A 95 4.95 1.63 -10.91
N TRP A 96 3.84 1.07 -10.40
CA TRP A 96 3.06 0.02 -11.07
C TRP A 96 2.58 0.48 -12.46
N ILE A 97 1.98 1.66 -12.54
CA ILE A 97 1.41 2.19 -13.79
C ILE A 97 2.48 2.33 -14.89
N LYS A 98 3.73 2.63 -14.52
CA LYS A 98 4.84 2.78 -15.47
C LYS A 98 5.33 1.43 -16.01
N THR A 99 5.32 0.39 -15.17
CA THR A 99 5.79 -0.95 -15.55
C THR A 99 4.69 -1.82 -16.16
N HIS A 100 3.42 -1.46 -15.92
CA HIS A 100 2.23 -2.23 -16.30
C HIS A 100 1.24 -1.35 -17.09
N PRO A 101 1.56 -0.98 -18.35
CA PRO A 101 0.63 -0.23 -19.18
C PRO A 101 -0.61 -1.08 -19.56
N ALA A 102 -1.73 -0.40 -19.77
CA ALA A 102 -2.95 -1.05 -20.24
C ALA A 102 -2.76 -1.62 -21.65
N ARG A 103 -3.37 -2.78 -21.94
CA ARG A 103 -3.45 -3.32 -23.32
C ARG A 103 -4.55 -2.60 -24.10
N GLU A 104 -4.59 -2.79 -25.42
CA GLU A 104 -5.52 -2.09 -26.34
C GLU A 104 -7.00 -2.21 -25.96
N ASN A 105 -7.40 -3.32 -25.35
CA ASN A 105 -8.77 -3.59 -24.91
C ASN A 105 -8.98 -3.40 -23.39
N GLU A 106 -8.05 -2.74 -22.71
CA GLU A 106 -8.10 -2.52 -21.27
C GLU A 106 -8.00 -1.03 -20.94
N LEU A 107 -8.80 -0.56 -19.98
CA LEU A 107 -8.68 0.80 -19.47
C LEU A 107 -7.46 0.96 -18.55
N ARG A 108 -7.12 -0.09 -17.81
CA ARG A 108 -6.00 -0.09 -16.86
C ARG A 108 -5.54 -1.49 -16.53
N ARG A 109 -4.23 -1.67 -16.38
CA ARG A 109 -3.68 -2.90 -15.80
C ARG A 109 -3.74 -2.83 -14.27
N LEU A 110 -4.65 -3.59 -13.69
CA LEU A 110 -4.78 -3.78 -12.24
C LEU A 110 -3.90 -4.95 -11.79
N VAL A 111 -3.45 -4.93 -10.54
CA VAL A 111 -2.69 -6.04 -9.93
C VAL A 111 -3.45 -7.37 -10.05
N MET A 112 -4.77 -7.35 -9.81
CA MET A 112 -5.60 -8.56 -9.88
C MET A 112 -5.65 -9.21 -11.27
N ARG A 113 -5.34 -8.46 -12.34
CA ARG A 113 -5.32 -9.00 -13.70
C ARG A 113 -4.13 -9.93 -13.94
N GLU A 114 -3.02 -9.72 -13.25
CA GLU A 114 -1.83 -10.56 -13.41
C GLU A 114 -2.10 -12.00 -12.99
N LEU A 115 -2.70 -12.17 -11.81
CA LEU A 115 -3.12 -13.48 -11.34
C LEU A 115 -4.24 -14.07 -12.22
N ALA A 116 -5.18 -13.23 -12.68
CA ALA A 116 -6.27 -13.69 -13.54
C ALA A 116 -5.77 -14.21 -14.89
N ASP A 117 -4.75 -13.57 -15.48
CA ASP A 117 -4.13 -13.99 -16.73
C ASP A 117 -3.47 -15.38 -16.57
N GLU A 118 -2.76 -15.60 -15.46
CA GLU A 118 -2.13 -16.90 -15.16
C GLU A 118 -3.17 -18.02 -14.99
N VAL A 119 -4.23 -17.78 -14.22
CA VAL A 119 -5.29 -18.76 -13.98
C VAL A 119 -6.04 -19.08 -15.28
N ALA A 120 -6.39 -18.05 -16.07
CA ALA A 120 -7.06 -18.25 -17.35
C ALA A 120 -6.19 -19.03 -18.34
N ALA A 121 -4.88 -18.76 -18.38
CA ALA A 121 -3.94 -19.49 -19.22
C ALA A 121 -3.81 -20.97 -18.80
N ALA A 122 -3.69 -21.24 -17.49
CA ALA A 122 -3.63 -22.59 -16.96
C ALA A 122 -4.92 -23.38 -17.25
N GLN A 123 -6.08 -22.75 -17.04
CA GLN A 123 -7.38 -23.34 -17.34
C GLN A 123 -7.54 -23.66 -18.82
N LYS A 124 -7.19 -22.71 -19.71
CA LYS A 124 -7.24 -22.92 -21.17
C LYS A 124 -6.36 -24.09 -21.59
N LYS A 125 -5.13 -24.19 -21.08
CA LYS A 125 -4.21 -25.30 -21.38
C LYS A 125 -4.79 -26.64 -20.95
N ALA A 126 -5.40 -26.69 -19.76
CA ALA A 126 -6.07 -27.90 -19.27
C ALA A 126 -7.20 -28.33 -20.20
N LEU A 127 -8.09 -27.40 -20.58
CA LEU A 127 -9.25 -27.67 -21.46
C LEU A 127 -8.84 -28.16 -22.86
N ILE A 128 -7.77 -27.59 -23.44
CA ILE A 128 -7.26 -28.06 -24.74
C ILE A 128 -6.69 -29.48 -24.61
N SER A 129 -5.98 -29.78 -23.52
CA SER A 129 -5.39 -31.09 -23.28
C SER A 129 -6.41 -32.21 -23.02
N THR A 130 -7.60 -31.87 -22.50
CA THR A 130 -8.71 -32.80 -22.31
C THR A 130 -9.48 -33.01 -23.61
N GLN A 131 -9.69 -31.97 -24.42
CA GLN A 131 -10.29 -32.10 -25.74
C GLN A 131 -9.44 -32.94 -26.69
N ALA A 132 -8.10 -32.77 -26.66
CA ALA A 132 -7.17 -33.59 -27.42
C ALA A 132 -7.16 -35.08 -26.98
N ARG A 133 -7.58 -35.39 -25.75
CA ARG A 133 -7.69 -36.76 -25.23
C ARG A 133 -9.10 -37.36 -25.34
N GLY A 134 -10.11 -36.57 -25.70
CA GLY A 134 -11.52 -36.91 -25.47
C GLY A 134 -12.49 -36.80 -26.63
N SER A 135 -12.08 -36.48 -27.87
CA SER A 135 -13.01 -36.51 -29.02
C SER A 135 -12.80 -37.73 -29.91
N PRO A 136 -13.67 -38.77 -29.87
CA PRO A 136 -14.12 -39.40 -31.10
C PRO A 136 -14.86 -38.34 -31.95
N ALA A 137 -14.65 -38.38 -33.27
CA ALA A 137 -15.12 -37.36 -34.22
C ALA A 137 -16.64 -37.09 -34.10
N PRO A 138 -17.11 -35.85 -34.35
CA PRO A 138 -18.53 -35.59 -34.46
C PRO A 138 -19.08 -36.29 -35.71
N SER A 139 -19.86 -37.37 -35.54
CA SER A 139 -20.66 -37.92 -36.63
C SER A 139 -21.84 -36.98 -36.88
N PHE A 140 -21.70 -36.08 -37.85
CA PHE A 140 -22.86 -35.49 -38.50
C PHE A 140 -23.41 -36.55 -39.44
N ALA A 141 -24.45 -37.27 -39.00
CA ALA A 141 -25.28 -38.09 -39.88
C ALA A 141 -26.42 -37.21 -40.40
N ALA A 142 -26.59 -37.26 -41.72
CA ALA A 142 -27.53 -36.48 -42.53
C ALA A 142 -29.00 -36.89 -42.34
#